data_AF-A0AA96QJD8-F1
#
_entry.id   AF-A0AA96QJD8-F1
#
_cell.length_a   1.000
_cell.length_b   1.000
_cell.length_c   1.000
_cell.angle_alpha   90.00
_cell.angle_beta   90.00
_cell.angle_gamma   90.00
#
_symmetry.space_group_name_H-M   'P 1'
#
loop_
_entity.id
_entity.type
_entity.pdbx_description
1 polymer ?
#
loop_
_entity_poly.entity_id
_entity_poly.type
_entity_poly.pdbx_seq_one_letter_code
_entity_poly.pdbx_strand_id
1 'polypeptide(L)'
;MSQALPDPETVRLFALTALRRWGVRRDRVSASGERATLLATAWCAGGRNIRELSRMAGVSRQTVYTDLRSQGVDPTDETAPVRIPQYAPLDGDEVRELAEAAQTVLLPSMLCEQPEQLAVAAWHAALALADIGKAITLATSTQERAAVLHAVGVNADTVRRAAQRQRAGEKPLVTPIHADVHDKRPAHEVVETGNEQIMDDDDTTIPSAHELRINDAGTSRAAWVMGADTDEGMGFIAEGVLPIIGDEPYEPDSAVAVWAAELIEVASVAFVPDENRPQVWQVRYGN
;
A
#
# COMPACT_ATOMS: atom_id res chain seq x y z
N MET A 1 22.20 -13.19 3.54
CA MET A 1 20.96 -12.68 4.16
C MET A 1 19.87 -13.68 3.86
N SER A 2 19.36 -14.41 4.86
CA SER A 2 18.23 -15.34 4.67
C SER A 2 16.95 -14.50 4.66
N GLN A 3 16.25 -14.43 3.53
CA GLN A 3 14.94 -13.78 3.50
C GLN A 3 13.99 -14.58 4.40
N ALA A 4 13.31 -13.90 5.33
CA ALA A 4 12.29 -14.53 6.14
C ALA A 4 11.19 -15.05 5.20
N LEU A 5 10.94 -16.36 5.23
CA LEU A 5 9.83 -16.94 4.49
C LEU A 5 8.52 -16.30 4.95
N PRO A 6 7.57 -16.05 4.03
CA PRO A 6 6.26 -15.55 4.41
C PRO A 6 5.62 -16.47 5.45
N ASP A 7 4.95 -15.87 6.43
CA ASP A 7 4.23 -16.60 7.46
C ASP A 7 3.27 -17.65 6.83
N PRO A 8 3.25 -18.90 7.32
CA PRO A 8 2.43 -19.97 6.73
C PRO A 8 0.94 -19.63 6.62
N GLU A 9 0.39 -18.86 7.56
CA GLU A 9 -1.02 -18.44 7.51
C GLU A 9 -1.27 -17.47 6.35
N THR A 10 -0.33 -16.54 6.13
CA THR A 10 -0.36 -15.62 4.99
C THR A 10 -0.37 -16.38 3.65
N VAL A 11 0.48 -17.41 3.51
CA VAL A 11 0.52 -18.27 2.30
C VAL A 11 -0.80 -19.01 2.11
N ARG A 12 -1.38 -19.55 3.20
CA ARG A 12 -2.69 -20.20 3.19
C ARG A 12 -3.79 -19.27 2.69
N LEU A 13 -3.83 -18.05 3.23
CA LEU A 13 -4.83 -17.04 2.87
C LEU A 13 -4.75 -16.66 1.40
N PHE A 14 -3.54 -16.46 0.86
CA PHE A 14 -3.36 -16.18 -0.56
C PHE A 14 -3.83 -17.34 -1.45
N ALA A 15 -3.49 -18.58 -1.10
CA ALA A 15 -3.89 -19.75 -1.89
C ALA A 15 -5.42 -19.94 -1.89
N LEU A 16 -6.08 -19.78 -0.74
CA LEU A 16 -7.55 -19.84 -0.64
C LEU A 16 -8.23 -18.69 -1.40
N THR A 17 -7.62 -17.50 -1.38
CA THR A 17 -8.12 -16.34 -2.14
C THR A 17 -8.02 -16.57 -3.65
N ALA A 18 -6.90 -17.13 -4.12
CA ALA A 18 -6.73 -17.49 -5.53
C ALA A 18 -7.76 -18.54 -5.97
N LEU A 19 -7.98 -19.58 -5.15
CA LEU A 19 -8.99 -20.60 -5.40
C LEU A 19 -10.41 -20.00 -5.45
N ARG A 20 -10.74 -19.08 -4.53
CA ARG A 20 -12.02 -18.37 -4.52
C ARG A 20 -12.21 -17.53 -5.78
N ARG A 21 -11.19 -16.79 -6.20
CA ARG A 21 -11.22 -15.98 -7.43
C ARG A 21 -11.43 -16.84 -8.67
N TRP A 22 -10.80 -18.03 -8.73
CA TRP A 22 -11.06 -19.00 -9.79
C TRP A 22 -12.54 -19.42 -9.81
N GLY A 23 -13.12 -19.74 -8.64
CA GLY A 23 -14.54 -20.12 -8.54
C GLY A 23 -15.50 -19.08 -9.10
N VAL A 24 -15.21 -17.78 -8.93
CA VAL A 24 -16.01 -16.67 -9.47
C VAL A 24 -15.90 -16.54 -10.99
N ARG A 25 -14.75 -16.86 -11.59
CA ARG A 25 -14.51 -16.71 -13.04
C ARG A 25 -14.64 -17.99 -13.85
N ARG A 26 -14.94 -19.12 -13.21
CA ARG A 26 -14.90 -20.46 -13.85
C ARG A 26 -15.73 -20.57 -15.13
N ASP A 27 -16.85 -19.86 -15.22
CA ASP A 27 -17.73 -19.91 -16.40
C ASP A 27 -17.14 -19.18 -17.61
N ARG A 28 -16.07 -18.39 -17.40
CA ARG A 28 -15.35 -17.62 -18.43
C ARG A 28 -14.00 -18.24 -18.79
N VAL A 29 -13.49 -19.17 -17.99
CA VAL A 29 -12.15 -19.75 -18.15
C VAL A 29 -12.29 -21.22 -18.51
N SER A 30 -12.03 -21.55 -19.78
CA SER A 30 -12.17 -22.91 -20.31
C SER A 30 -10.97 -23.83 -20.01
N ALA A 31 -9.97 -23.36 -19.24
CA ALA A 31 -8.75 -24.11 -19.00
C ALA A 31 -8.99 -25.32 -18.06
N SER A 32 -9.13 -26.50 -18.66
CA SER A 32 -9.20 -27.77 -17.96
C SER A 32 -7.84 -28.11 -17.33
N GLY A 33 -7.60 -27.67 -16.09
CA GLY A 33 -6.39 -27.99 -15.34
C GLY A 33 -6.09 -26.99 -14.22
N GLU A 34 -6.40 -25.72 -14.44
CA GLU A 34 -6.11 -24.64 -13.47
C GLU A 34 -6.76 -24.88 -12.10
N ARG A 35 -7.99 -25.42 -12.09
CA ARG A 35 -8.70 -25.79 -10.85
C ARG A 35 -7.91 -26.80 -10.01
N ALA A 36 -7.40 -27.84 -10.65
CA ALA A 36 -6.70 -28.92 -9.97
C ALA A 36 -5.39 -28.40 -9.36
N THR A 37 -4.64 -27.60 -10.12
CA THR A 37 -3.44 -26.92 -9.63
C THR A 37 -3.76 -26.06 -8.42
N LEU A 38 -4.74 -25.15 -8.50
CA LEU A 38 -5.09 -24.26 -7.39
C LEU A 38 -5.57 -25.00 -6.14
N LEU A 39 -6.29 -26.12 -6.30
CA LEU A 39 -6.69 -26.97 -5.18
C LEU A 39 -5.47 -27.61 -4.50
N ALA A 40 -4.54 -28.15 -5.27
CA ALA A 40 -3.30 -28.69 -4.73
C ALA A 40 -2.45 -27.61 -4.04
N THR A 41 -2.37 -26.40 -4.61
CA THR A 41 -1.71 -25.26 -3.98
C THR A 41 -2.33 -24.92 -2.63
N ALA A 42 -3.66 -24.81 -2.56
CA ALA A 42 -4.36 -24.49 -1.33
C ALA A 42 -4.20 -25.59 -0.27
N TRP A 43 -4.24 -26.86 -0.68
CA TRP A 43 -3.98 -28.00 0.19
C TRP A 43 -2.57 -27.95 0.80
N CYS A 44 -1.57 -27.74 -0.05
CA CYS A 44 -0.18 -27.65 0.39
C CYS A 44 0.05 -26.40 1.25
N ALA A 45 -0.60 -25.28 0.98
CA ALA A 45 -0.54 -24.10 1.85
C ALA A 45 -1.25 -24.27 3.21
N GLY A 46 -1.73 -25.48 3.56
CA GLY A 46 -2.38 -25.78 4.84
C GLY A 46 -3.91 -25.73 4.81
N GLY A 47 -4.53 -25.50 3.65
CA GLY A 47 -5.97 -25.62 3.43
C GLY A 47 -6.45 -27.07 3.40
N ARG A 48 -6.26 -27.83 4.48
CA ARG A 48 -6.52 -29.27 4.57
C ARG A 48 -8.01 -29.65 4.75
N ASN A 49 -8.94 -28.69 4.72
CA ASN A 49 -10.37 -28.93 4.89
C ASN A 49 -11.11 -29.03 3.55
N ILE A 50 -11.50 -30.25 3.16
CA ILE A 50 -12.21 -30.51 1.88
C ILE A 50 -13.52 -29.72 1.76
N ARG A 51 -14.26 -29.52 2.86
CA ARG A 51 -15.49 -28.71 2.84
C ARG A 51 -15.16 -27.25 2.54
N GLU A 52 -14.12 -26.70 3.13
CA GLU A 52 -13.65 -25.34 2.85
C GLU A 52 -13.21 -25.17 1.39
N LEU A 53 -12.35 -26.07 0.89
CA LEU A 53 -11.88 -26.05 -0.49
C LEU A 53 -13.04 -26.13 -1.50
N SER A 54 -13.99 -27.04 -1.26
CA SER A 54 -15.18 -27.18 -2.12
C SER A 54 -16.02 -25.90 -2.16
N ARG A 55 -16.18 -25.23 -1.01
CA ARG A 55 -16.89 -23.96 -0.91
C ARG A 55 -16.17 -22.83 -1.62
N MET A 56 -14.84 -22.73 -1.46
CA MET A 56 -14.04 -21.69 -2.11
C MET A 56 -14.03 -21.85 -3.63
N ALA A 57 -13.85 -23.06 -4.13
CA ALA A 57 -13.86 -23.36 -5.56
C ALA A 57 -15.28 -23.39 -6.18
N GLY A 58 -16.33 -23.48 -5.35
CA GLY A 58 -17.71 -23.65 -5.79
C GLY A 58 -18.01 -25.01 -6.46
N VAL A 59 -17.20 -26.05 -6.21
CA VAL A 59 -17.36 -27.37 -6.83
C VAL A 59 -17.77 -28.43 -5.81
N SER A 60 -18.20 -29.60 -6.28
CA SER A 60 -18.52 -30.72 -5.40
C SER A 60 -17.27 -31.22 -4.66
N ARG A 61 -17.44 -31.83 -3.48
CA ARG A 61 -16.32 -32.48 -2.77
C ARG A 61 -15.68 -33.59 -3.58
N GLN A 62 -16.48 -34.35 -4.34
CA GLN A 62 -15.97 -35.41 -5.21
C GLN A 62 -15.00 -34.85 -6.26
N THR A 63 -15.34 -33.69 -6.84
CA THR A 63 -14.45 -32.97 -7.76
C THR A 63 -13.14 -32.57 -7.09
N VAL A 64 -13.19 -32.08 -5.84
CA VAL A 64 -11.98 -31.77 -5.06
C VAL A 64 -11.10 -33.01 -4.87
N TYR A 65 -11.69 -34.14 -4.48
CA TYR A 65 -10.96 -35.40 -4.34
C TYR A 65 -10.30 -35.85 -5.65
N THR A 66 -11.04 -35.81 -6.76
CA THR A 66 -10.53 -36.19 -8.09
C THR A 66 -9.38 -35.29 -8.53
N ASP A 67 -9.51 -33.98 -8.34
CA ASP A 67 -8.50 -32.99 -8.72
C ASP A 67 -7.23 -33.08 -7.86
N LEU A 68 -7.36 -33.24 -6.55
CA LEU A 68 -6.20 -33.42 -5.67
C LEU A 68 -5.43 -34.70 -6.07
N ARG A 69 -6.13 -35.80 -6.32
CA ARG A 69 -5.50 -37.05 -6.77
C ARG A 69 -4.83 -36.91 -8.13
N SER A 70 -5.38 -36.13 -9.06
CA SER A 70 -4.73 -35.89 -10.37
C SER A 70 -3.44 -35.08 -10.26
N GLN A 71 -3.28 -34.32 -9.16
CA GLN A 71 -2.03 -33.63 -8.79
C GLN A 71 -1.11 -34.48 -7.90
N GLY A 72 -1.40 -35.77 -7.70
CA GLY A 72 -0.61 -36.65 -6.85
C GLY A 72 -0.75 -36.36 -5.34
N VAL A 73 -1.78 -35.62 -4.94
CA VAL A 73 -2.11 -35.37 -3.53
C VAL A 73 -3.13 -36.41 -3.07
N ASP A 74 -2.80 -37.13 -1.99
CA ASP A 74 -3.77 -37.97 -1.28
C ASP A 74 -4.45 -37.16 -0.16
N PRO A 75 -5.71 -36.72 -0.33
CA PRO A 75 -6.41 -35.97 0.70
C PRO A 75 -6.81 -36.80 1.94
N THR A 76 -6.61 -38.12 1.93
CA THR A 76 -6.85 -38.97 3.10
C THR A 76 -5.61 -39.13 3.98
N ASP A 77 -4.43 -38.76 3.46
CA ASP A 77 -3.19 -38.73 4.23
C ASP A 77 -2.98 -37.35 4.86
N GLU A 78 -3.48 -37.20 6.08
CA GLU A 78 -3.26 -35.99 6.89
C GLU A 78 -1.80 -35.85 7.35
N THR A 79 -1.02 -36.93 7.32
CA THR A 79 0.37 -36.96 7.77
C THR A 79 1.37 -36.62 6.67
N ALA A 80 0.92 -36.60 5.41
CA ALA A 80 1.76 -36.26 4.27
C ALA A 80 2.39 -34.87 4.44
N PRO A 81 3.72 -34.75 4.27
CA PRO A 81 4.40 -33.48 4.40
C PRO A 81 3.83 -32.49 3.38
N VAL A 82 3.66 -31.25 3.83
CA VAL A 82 3.31 -30.13 2.96
C VAL A 82 4.39 -29.99 1.89
N ARG A 83 4.06 -30.34 0.65
CA ARG A 83 4.91 -30.09 -0.52
C ARG A 83 4.38 -28.84 -1.21
N ILE A 84 4.97 -27.69 -0.92
CA ILE A 84 4.69 -26.48 -1.69
C ILE A 84 5.01 -26.81 -3.16
N PRO A 85 4.06 -26.69 -4.10
CA PRO A 85 4.35 -26.91 -5.50
C PRO A 85 5.55 -26.05 -5.88
N GLN A 86 6.58 -26.68 -6.44
CA GLN A 86 7.68 -25.94 -7.01
C GLN A 86 7.19 -25.37 -8.33
N TYR A 87 6.71 -24.13 -8.29
CA TYR A 87 6.52 -23.38 -9.51
C TYR A 87 7.88 -23.07 -10.10
N ALA A 88 8.01 -23.21 -11.41
CA ALA A 88 9.10 -22.54 -12.10
C ALA A 88 9.01 -21.06 -11.71
N PRO A 89 10.14 -20.43 -11.31
CA PRO A 89 10.16 -18.97 -11.16
C PRO A 89 9.62 -18.35 -12.44
N LEU A 90 8.78 -17.33 -12.31
CA LEU A 90 8.34 -16.57 -13.48
C LEU A 90 9.58 -16.04 -14.18
N ASP A 91 9.71 -16.30 -15.47
CA ASP A 91 10.75 -15.65 -16.25
C ASP A 91 10.37 -14.18 -16.50
N GLY A 92 11.35 -13.37 -16.89
CA GLY A 92 11.10 -11.94 -17.05
C GLY A 92 10.21 -11.61 -18.26
N ASP A 93 10.10 -12.51 -19.25
CA ASP A 93 9.16 -12.36 -20.36
C ASP A 93 7.71 -12.61 -19.90
N GLU A 94 7.46 -13.64 -19.09
CA GLU A 94 6.15 -13.91 -18.47
C GLU A 94 5.68 -12.74 -17.59
N VAL A 95 6.59 -12.16 -16.80
CA VAL A 95 6.27 -10.97 -15.99
C VAL A 95 5.96 -9.76 -16.87
N ARG A 96 6.69 -9.58 -17.98
CA ARG A 96 6.47 -8.50 -18.94
C ARG A 96 5.13 -8.66 -19.67
N GLU A 97 4.79 -9.86 -20.11
CA GLU A 97 3.49 -10.15 -20.74
C GLU A 97 2.32 -9.84 -19.79
N LEU A 98 2.45 -10.20 -18.51
CA LEU A 98 1.46 -9.85 -17.50
C LEU A 98 1.31 -8.33 -17.33
N ALA A 99 2.43 -7.60 -17.32
CA ALA A 99 2.43 -6.15 -17.23
C ALA A 99 1.77 -5.49 -18.45
N GLU A 100 2.08 -5.96 -19.66
CA GLU A 100 1.48 -5.49 -20.91
C GLU A 100 -0.03 -5.74 -20.95
N ALA A 101 -0.47 -6.93 -20.52
CA ALA A 101 -1.89 -7.25 -20.39
C ALA A 101 -2.61 -6.32 -19.39
N ALA A 102 -1.99 -6.06 -18.23
CA ALA A 102 -2.54 -5.15 -17.22
C ALA A 102 -2.65 -3.72 -17.75
N GLN A 103 -1.61 -3.21 -18.43
CA GLN A 103 -1.62 -1.88 -19.05
C GLN A 103 -2.71 -1.77 -20.11
N THR A 104 -2.87 -2.78 -20.96
CA THR A 104 -3.92 -2.79 -22.00
C THR A 104 -5.32 -2.65 -21.42
N VAL A 105 -5.60 -3.34 -20.30
CA VAL A 105 -6.90 -3.28 -19.62
C VAL A 105 -7.11 -1.94 -18.92
N LEU A 106 -6.05 -1.33 -18.39
CA LEU A 106 -6.13 -0.09 -17.60
C LEU A 106 -6.08 1.18 -18.44
N LEU A 107 -5.58 1.09 -19.67
CA LEU A 107 -5.38 2.25 -20.55
C LEU A 107 -6.65 3.11 -20.72
N PRO A 108 -7.87 2.57 -20.94
CA PRO A 108 -9.06 3.39 -21.08
C PRO A 108 -9.33 4.26 -19.84
N SER A 109 -9.15 3.72 -18.64
CA SER A 109 -9.34 4.46 -17.38
C SER A 109 -8.29 5.56 -17.21
N MET A 110 -7.07 5.32 -17.69
CA MET A 110 -5.98 6.30 -17.62
C MET A 110 -6.11 7.42 -18.66
N LEU A 111 -6.90 7.24 -19.72
CA LEU A 111 -7.17 8.25 -20.73
C LEU A 111 -8.33 9.18 -20.36
N CYS A 112 -9.00 8.96 -19.22
CA CYS A 112 -9.99 9.88 -18.69
C CYS A 112 -9.33 11.16 -18.16
N GLU A 113 -10.03 12.29 -18.19
CA GLU A 113 -9.52 13.57 -17.64
C GLU A 113 -9.18 13.46 -16.14
N GLN A 114 -9.91 12.61 -15.42
CA GLN A 114 -9.72 12.34 -14.00
C GLN A 114 -9.77 10.83 -13.76
N PRO A 115 -8.64 10.10 -13.88
CA PRO A 115 -8.63 8.67 -13.62
C PRO A 115 -8.94 8.38 -12.15
N GLU A 116 -9.72 7.33 -11.89
CA GLU A 116 -9.98 6.87 -10.52
C GLU A 116 -8.67 6.47 -9.83
N GLN A 117 -8.52 6.78 -8.54
CA GLN A 117 -7.29 6.48 -7.79
C GLN A 117 -6.90 4.99 -7.86
N LEU A 118 -7.88 4.08 -7.87
CA LEU A 118 -7.64 2.65 -8.01
C LEU A 118 -7.06 2.30 -9.39
N ALA A 119 -7.52 2.97 -10.46
CA ALA A 119 -6.98 2.78 -11.80
C ALA A 119 -5.52 3.27 -11.89
N VAL A 120 -5.23 4.43 -11.28
CA VAL A 120 -3.86 4.96 -11.16
C VAL A 120 -2.96 3.98 -10.40
N ALA A 121 -3.41 3.47 -9.25
CA ALA A 121 -2.67 2.49 -8.48
C ALA A 121 -2.38 1.23 -9.29
N ALA A 122 -3.40 0.69 -9.95
CA ALA A 122 -3.25 -0.49 -10.79
C ALA A 122 -2.28 -0.25 -11.97
N TRP A 123 -2.28 0.96 -12.54
CA TRP A 123 -1.34 1.34 -13.60
C TRP A 123 0.10 1.34 -13.11
N HIS A 124 0.37 1.96 -11.96
CA HIS A 124 1.69 1.93 -11.34
C HIS A 124 2.13 0.52 -10.96
N ALA A 125 1.22 -0.34 -10.51
CA ALA A 125 1.53 -1.75 -10.28
C ALA A 125 1.95 -2.46 -11.58
N ALA A 126 1.28 -2.17 -12.70
CA ALA A 126 1.64 -2.73 -14.00
C ALA A 126 3.01 -2.22 -14.49
N LEU A 127 3.34 -0.94 -14.27
CA LEU A 127 4.67 -0.40 -14.57
C LEU A 127 5.76 -1.08 -13.72
N ALA A 128 5.52 -1.25 -12.41
CA ALA A 128 6.45 -1.96 -11.52
C ALA A 128 6.71 -3.40 -12.00
N LEU A 129 5.66 -4.12 -12.44
CA LEU A 129 5.82 -5.46 -13.00
C LEU A 129 6.66 -5.44 -14.27
N ALA A 130 6.43 -4.51 -15.20
CA ALA A 130 7.23 -4.40 -16.42
C ALA A 130 8.73 -4.18 -16.09
N ASP A 131 9.03 -3.36 -15.09
CA ASP A 131 10.39 -3.09 -14.65
C ASP A 131 11.02 -4.31 -13.95
N ILE A 132 10.26 -5.06 -13.14
CA ILE A 132 10.71 -6.34 -12.57
C ILE A 132 11.04 -7.33 -13.69
N GLY A 133 10.19 -7.45 -14.73
CA GLY A 133 10.45 -8.31 -15.89
C GLY A 133 11.79 -7.99 -16.55
N LYS A 134 12.08 -6.70 -16.79
CA LYS A 134 13.38 -6.26 -17.31
C LYS A 134 14.54 -6.65 -16.39
N ALA A 135 14.40 -6.46 -15.08
CA ALA A 135 15.46 -6.84 -14.12
C ALA A 135 15.74 -8.35 -14.09
N ILE A 136 14.73 -9.19 -14.31
CA ILE A 136 14.87 -10.66 -14.34
C ILE A 136 15.55 -11.10 -15.63
N THR A 137 15.13 -10.58 -16.80
CA THR A 137 15.65 -11.03 -18.11
C THR A 137 17.05 -10.50 -18.40
N LEU A 138 17.39 -9.30 -17.95
CA LEU A 138 18.63 -8.66 -18.34
C LEU A 138 19.82 -9.12 -17.48
N ALA A 139 20.92 -9.52 -18.13
CA ALA A 139 22.27 -9.50 -17.56
C ALA A 139 22.76 -8.05 -17.41
N THR A 140 22.05 -7.27 -16.59
CA THR A 140 22.26 -5.83 -16.43
C THR A 140 23.43 -5.55 -15.51
N SER A 141 24.12 -4.45 -15.80
CA SER A 141 25.11 -3.89 -14.89
C SER A 141 24.48 -3.61 -13.52
N THR A 142 25.29 -3.56 -12.46
CA THR A 142 24.80 -3.24 -11.12
C THR A 142 24.07 -1.90 -11.06
N GLN A 143 24.52 -0.91 -11.84
CA GLN A 143 23.91 0.42 -11.91
C GLN A 143 22.53 0.38 -12.56
N GLU A 144 22.37 -0.34 -13.67
CA GLU A 144 21.06 -0.52 -14.32
C GLU A 144 20.09 -1.28 -13.41
N ARG A 145 20.56 -2.32 -12.70
CA ARG A 145 19.74 -3.01 -11.69
C ARG A 145 19.29 -2.08 -10.58
N ALA A 146 20.17 -1.23 -10.07
CA ALA A 146 19.81 -0.24 -9.05
C ALA A 146 18.77 0.76 -9.57
N ALA A 147 18.90 1.24 -10.81
CA ALA A 147 17.92 2.13 -11.42
C ALA A 147 16.54 1.47 -11.58
N VAL A 148 16.50 0.20 -12.01
CA VAL A 148 15.26 -0.57 -12.12
C VAL A 148 14.62 -0.79 -10.75
N LEU A 149 15.40 -1.18 -9.73
CA LEU A 149 14.89 -1.36 -8.37
C LEU A 149 14.35 -0.06 -7.78
N HIS A 150 14.99 1.07 -8.07
CA HIS A 150 14.50 2.39 -7.68
C HIS A 150 13.14 2.71 -8.33
N ALA A 151 13.00 2.47 -9.64
CA ALA A 151 11.73 2.67 -10.35
C ALA A 151 10.61 1.79 -9.78
N VAL A 152 10.90 0.53 -9.45
CA VAL A 152 9.96 -0.38 -8.77
C VAL A 152 9.55 0.18 -7.41
N GLY A 153 10.49 0.73 -6.63
CA GLY A 153 10.22 1.36 -5.34
C GLY A 153 9.26 2.56 -5.46
N VAL A 154 9.50 3.46 -6.42
CA VAL A 154 8.63 4.63 -6.67
C VAL A 154 7.21 4.22 -7.04
N ASN A 155 7.08 3.23 -7.93
CA ASN A 155 5.77 2.72 -8.34
C ASN A 155 5.05 2.01 -7.18
N ALA A 156 5.76 1.20 -6.38
CA ALA A 156 5.20 0.52 -5.22
C ALA A 156 4.70 1.50 -4.15
N ASP A 157 5.41 2.61 -3.94
CA ASP A 157 4.98 3.65 -3.00
C ASP A 157 3.68 4.33 -3.45
N THR A 158 3.54 4.59 -4.76
CA THR A 158 2.30 5.14 -5.33
C THR A 158 1.11 4.19 -5.11
N VAL A 159 1.32 2.89 -5.35
CA VAL A 159 0.31 1.85 -5.09
C VAL A 159 -0.08 1.82 -3.60
N ARG A 160 0.92 1.88 -2.71
CA ARG A 160 0.73 1.87 -1.26
C ARG A 160 -0.13 3.06 -0.80
N ARG A 161 0.21 4.28 -1.25
CA ARG A 161 -0.55 5.50 -0.91
C ARG A 161 -1.99 5.43 -1.38
N ALA A 162 -2.23 4.99 -2.62
CA ALA A 162 -3.59 4.83 -3.13
C ALA A 162 -4.39 3.78 -2.32
N ALA A 163 -3.77 2.65 -1.95
CA ALA A 163 -4.40 1.64 -1.11
C ALA A 163 -4.72 2.16 0.31
N GLN A 164 -3.86 3.00 0.88
CA GLN A 164 -4.09 3.64 2.18
C GLN A 164 -5.28 4.60 2.13
N ARG A 165 -5.35 5.50 1.13
CA ARG A 165 -6.49 6.41 0.95
C ARG A 165 -7.81 5.67 0.77
N GLN A 166 -7.82 4.60 -0.03
CA GLN A 166 -9.01 3.78 -0.23
C GLN A 166 -9.46 3.10 1.08
N ARG A 167 -8.51 2.64 1.92
CA ARG A 167 -8.82 2.06 3.24
C ARG A 167 -9.35 3.10 4.22
N ALA A 168 -8.83 4.33 4.16
CA ALA A 168 -9.31 5.44 4.99
C ALA A 168 -10.74 5.88 4.64
N GLY A 169 -11.30 5.37 3.54
CA GLY A 169 -12.64 5.76 3.09
C GLY A 169 -12.69 7.21 2.63
N GLU A 170 -11.54 7.83 2.34
CA GLU A 170 -11.47 9.17 1.81
C GLU A 170 -12.23 9.21 0.49
N LYS A 171 -13.39 9.87 0.52
CA LYS A 171 -13.99 10.34 -0.71
C LYS A 171 -12.98 11.29 -1.34
N PRO A 172 -12.69 11.16 -2.65
CA PRO A 172 -11.88 12.16 -3.32
C PRO A 172 -12.50 13.53 -3.01
N LEU A 173 -11.68 14.46 -2.52
CA LEU A 173 -12.00 15.86 -2.40
C LEU A 173 -12.27 16.38 -3.82
N VAL A 174 -13.49 16.11 -4.32
CA VAL A 174 -14.03 16.79 -5.48
C VAL A 174 -14.39 18.16 -4.97
N THR A 175 -13.42 19.07 -4.97
CA THR A 175 -13.74 20.49 -4.90
C THR A 175 -14.54 20.76 -6.17
N PRO A 176 -15.83 21.12 -6.08
CA PRO A 176 -16.57 21.51 -7.26
C PRO A 176 -15.82 22.71 -7.82
N ILE A 177 -15.27 22.58 -9.02
CA ILE A 177 -14.88 23.76 -9.79
C ILE A 177 -16.22 24.41 -10.12
N HIS A 178 -16.67 25.30 -9.23
CA HIS A 178 -17.67 26.29 -9.60
C HIS A 178 -17.03 27.08 -10.74
N ALA A 179 -17.37 26.69 -11.97
CA ALA A 179 -17.23 27.54 -13.12
C ALA A 179 -18.12 28.76 -12.83
N ASP A 180 -17.51 29.75 -12.20
CA ASP A 180 -18.07 31.09 -12.03
C ASP A 180 -18.18 31.69 -13.42
N VAL A 181 -19.25 31.31 -14.12
CA VAL A 181 -19.71 32.00 -15.32
C VAL A 181 -20.29 33.31 -14.81
N HIS A 182 -19.45 34.35 -14.86
CA HIS A 182 -19.85 35.74 -14.70
C HIS A 182 -21.10 36.06 -15.53
N ASP A 183 -22.26 36.19 -14.87
CA ASP A 183 -23.36 36.98 -15.38
C ASP A 183 -23.47 38.28 -14.54
N LYS A 184 -23.10 39.39 -15.18
CA LYS A 184 -23.16 40.73 -14.59
C LYS A 184 -24.56 41.29 -14.79
N ARG A 185 -25.35 41.48 -13.72
CA ARG A 185 -26.33 42.58 -13.63
C ARG A 185 -26.50 43.14 -12.20
N PRO A 186 -26.84 44.43 -12.04
CA PRO A 186 -26.57 45.17 -10.81
C PRO A 186 -27.79 45.47 -9.93
N ALA A 187 -27.48 45.69 -8.65
CA ALA A 187 -28.03 46.63 -7.66
C ALA A 187 -29.53 46.56 -7.24
N HIS A 188 -29.74 46.24 -5.95
CA HIS A 188 -30.48 47.02 -4.92
C HIS A 188 -30.17 46.33 -3.55
N GLU A 189 -29.39 46.94 -2.66
CA GLU A 189 -29.78 47.92 -1.61
C GLU A 189 -30.31 47.27 -0.30
N VAL A 190 -29.41 47.23 0.69
CA VAL A 190 -29.54 47.49 2.14
C VAL A 190 -30.76 46.94 2.92
N VAL A 191 -30.48 46.04 3.88
CA VAL A 191 -31.00 46.13 5.26
C VAL A 191 -29.95 45.65 6.26
N GLU A 192 -29.73 46.47 7.29
CA GLU A 192 -28.81 46.35 8.41
C GLU A 192 -29.23 45.31 9.48
N THR A 193 -28.19 44.73 10.10
CA THR A 193 -28.01 44.39 11.52
C THR A 193 -28.87 43.32 12.21
N GLY A 194 -28.15 42.31 12.74
CA GLY A 194 -28.61 41.39 13.79
C GLY A 194 -27.41 40.65 14.38
N ASN A 195 -26.87 41.21 15.46
CA ASN A 195 -25.83 40.61 16.32
C ASN A 195 -26.40 39.39 17.06
N GLU A 196 -25.82 38.20 16.90
CA GLU A 196 -25.94 37.09 17.85
C GLU A 196 -24.62 36.31 17.95
N GLN A 197 -23.83 36.72 18.93
CA GLN A 197 -23.22 35.91 19.98
C GLN A 197 -22.76 34.46 19.65
N ILE A 198 -21.45 34.36 19.44
CA ILE A 198 -20.47 33.33 19.85
C ILE A 198 -21.04 32.17 20.68
N MET A 199 -20.90 30.96 20.14
CA MET A 199 -20.78 29.72 20.91
C MET A 199 -19.83 28.80 20.13
N ASP A 200 -18.53 28.94 20.41
CA ASP A 200 -17.49 27.99 20.05
C ASP A 200 -17.65 26.76 20.94
N ASP A 201 -18.06 25.65 20.36
CA ASP A 201 -17.92 24.30 20.91
C ASP A 201 -18.18 23.32 19.76
N ASP A 202 -17.14 22.97 19.00
CA ASP A 202 -17.05 21.60 18.49
C ASP A 202 -15.60 21.14 18.60
N ASP A 203 -15.41 20.43 19.70
CA ASP A 203 -14.23 19.80 20.21
C ASP A 203 -13.88 18.62 19.27
N THR A 204 -13.16 18.89 18.17
CA THR A 204 -12.42 17.84 17.47
C THR A 204 -11.14 17.52 18.23
N THR A 205 -11.29 17.05 19.48
CA THR A 205 -10.20 16.48 20.26
C THR A 205 -9.85 15.13 19.64
N ILE A 206 -8.75 15.12 18.87
CA ILE A 206 -8.07 13.91 18.43
C ILE A 206 -7.56 13.19 19.70
N PRO A 207 -7.76 11.86 19.85
CA PRO A 207 -7.33 11.15 21.04
C PRO A 207 -5.80 11.28 21.24
N SER A 208 -5.44 11.69 22.45
CA SER A 208 -4.07 11.84 22.94
C SER A 208 -3.25 10.54 22.76
N ALA A 209 -2.03 10.71 22.22
CA ALA A 209 -0.96 9.72 22.03
C ALA A 209 -1.07 8.80 20.79
N HIS A 210 -0.42 9.23 19.70
CA HIS A 210 0.00 8.35 18.61
C HIS A 210 1.50 8.09 18.68
N GLU A 211 1.88 6.81 18.71
CA GLU A 211 3.24 6.34 18.46
C GLU A 211 3.43 6.27 16.93
N LEU A 212 4.20 7.18 16.36
CA LEU A 212 4.45 7.22 14.92
C LEU A 212 5.84 6.64 14.63
N ARG A 213 5.87 5.49 13.95
CA ARG A 213 7.12 4.88 13.52
C ARG A 213 7.51 5.38 12.13
N ILE A 214 8.56 6.19 12.06
CA ILE A 214 9.10 6.69 10.81
C ILE A 214 10.32 5.84 10.41
N ASN A 215 10.13 4.92 9.47
CA ASN A 215 11.25 4.24 8.84
C ASN A 215 11.75 5.12 7.69
N ASP A 216 12.92 5.73 7.84
CA ASP A 216 13.66 6.29 6.71
C ASP A 216 14.03 5.15 5.75
N ALA A 217 13.59 5.24 4.49
CA ALA A 217 13.87 4.24 3.46
C ALA A 217 15.28 4.38 2.85
N GLY A 218 16.03 5.43 3.21
CA GLY A 218 17.38 5.73 2.71
C GLY A 218 18.52 5.31 3.63
N THR A 219 18.25 5.06 4.93
CA THR A 219 19.27 4.64 5.89
C THR A 219 18.89 3.34 6.59
N SER A 220 19.88 2.52 6.98
CA SER A 220 19.65 1.19 7.57
C SER A 220 19.11 1.21 9.01
N ARG A 221 18.63 2.34 9.51
CA ARG A 221 18.19 2.53 10.90
C ARG A 221 16.94 3.40 10.97
N ALA A 222 15.95 2.94 11.74
CA ALA A 222 14.66 3.63 11.94
C ALA A 222 14.81 4.79 12.95
N ALA A 223 14.11 5.89 12.69
CA ALA A 223 13.91 6.94 13.68
C ALA A 223 12.62 6.64 14.47
N TRP A 224 12.66 6.85 15.78
CA TRP A 224 11.49 6.75 16.65
C TRP A 224 10.90 8.14 16.78
N VAL A 225 9.58 8.29 16.74
CA VAL A 225 8.89 9.55 17.03
C VAL A 225 7.86 9.30 18.12
N MET A 226 8.07 9.90 19.29
CA MET A 226 7.10 9.89 20.38
C MET A 226 6.52 11.29 20.53
N GLY A 227 5.22 11.43 20.30
CA GLY A 227 4.54 12.71 20.40
C GLY A 227 3.78 12.84 21.71
N ALA A 228 3.87 14.03 22.32
CA ALA A 228 3.01 14.43 23.44
C ALA A 228 2.35 15.76 23.11
N ASP A 229 1.08 15.87 23.46
CA ASP A 229 0.40 17.16 23.47
C ASP A 229 0.98 18.02 24.60
N THR A 230 1.19 19.30 24.34
CA THR A 230 1.65 20.23 25.37
C THR A 230 0.47 21.09 25.84
N ASP A 231 0.27 21.17 27.15
CA ASP A 231 -0.86 21.87 27.79
C ASP A 231 -0.86 23.40 27.55
N GLU A 232 0.07 23.97 26.76
CA GLU A 232 0.32 25.41 26.65
C GLU A 232 0.24 25.98 25.22
N GLY A 233 -0.53 25.36 24.30
CA GLY A 233 -0.78 25.93 22.98
C GLY A 233 0.47 26.05 22.09
N MET A 234 1.54 25.32 22.43
CA MET A 234 2.84 25.35 21.75
C MET A 234 2.96 24.37 20.58
N GLY A 235 1.87 23.68 20.24
CA GLY A 235 1.81 22.68 19.18
C GLY A 235 2.28 21.29 19.65
N PHE A 236 2.29 20.34 18.72
CA PHE A 236 2.71 18.97 18.97
C PHE A 236 4.24 18.88 18.99
N ILE A 237 4.79 18.31 20.06
CA ILE A 237 6.23 18.07 20.18
C ILE A 237 6.47 16.58 20.01
N ALA A 238 7.39 16.24 19.12
CA ALA A 238 7.73 14.87 18.81
C ALA A 238 9.22 14.63 19.07
N GLU A 239 9.58 13.65 19.90
CA GLU A 239 10.99 13.36 20.18
C GLU A 239 11.54 12.36 19.15
N GLY A 240 12.66 12.71 18.49
CA GLY A 240 13.33 11.88 17.49
C GLY A 240 14.77 11.57 17.84
N VAL A 241 15.27 10.37 17.52
CA VAL A 241 16.70 10.05 17.64
C VAL A 241 17.29 9.81 16.26
N LEU A 242 18.13 10.75 15.81
CA LEU A 242 19.02 10.55 14.67
C LEU A 242 20.35 9.96 15.17
N PRO A 243 20.79 8.79 14.67
CA PRO A 243 22.13 8.31 14.97
C PRO A 243 23.17 9.22 14.28
N ILE A 244 23.97 9.92 15.07
CA ILE A 244 25.09 10.74 14.59
C ILE A 244 26.11 9.83 13.88
N ILE A 245 26.46 10.13 12.63
CA ILE A 245 27.54 9.47 11.90
C ILE A 245 28.66 10.51 11.66
N GLY A 246 29.78 10.38 12.38
CA GLY A 246 30.96 11.24 12.26
C GLY A 246 31.26 12.08 13.51
N ASP A 247 32.44 12.69 13.55
CA ASP A 247 32.90 13.56 14.65
C ASP A 247 32.33 14.99 14.57
N GLU A 248 31.55 15.31 13.53
CA GLU A 248 30.89 16.61 13.40
C GLU A 248 29.39 16.49 13.69
N PRO A 249 28.83 17.35 14.57
CA PRO A 249 27.40 17.41 14.79
C PRO A 249 26.75 17.97 13.52
N TYR A 250 26.28 17.08 12.64
CA TYR A 250 25.41 17.49 11.56
C TYR A 250 24.11 18.01 12.17
N GLU A 251 23.81 19.29 11.94
CA GLU A 251 22.44 19.77 12.05
C GLU A 251 21.57 18.88 11.15
N PRO A 252 20.46 18.33 11.66
CA PRO A 252 19.53 17.57 10.85
C PRO A 252 19.09 18.47 9.71
N ASP A 253 19.36 18.03 8.47
CA ASP A 253 19.22 18.95 7.36
C ASP A 253 17.75 19.34 7.14
N SER A 254 17.56 20.52 6.55
CA SER A 254 16.24 21.01 6.17
C SER A 254 15.44 20.06 5.26
N ALA A 255 16.10 19.12 4.56
CA ALA A 255 15.43 18.13 3.72
C ALA A 255 14.74 17.04 4.56
N VAL A 256 15.32 16.62 5.70
CA VAL A 256 14.65 15.70 6.63
C VAL A 256 13.41 16.37 7.25
N ALA A 257 13.51 17.65 7.61
CA ALA A 257 12.38 18.43 8.12
C ALA A 257 11.24 18.55 7.09
N VAL A 258 11.57 18.84 5.82
CA VAL A 258 10.59 18.93 4.73
C VAL A 258 9.95 17.56 4.47
N TRP A 259 10.75 16.51 4.35
CA TRP A 259 10.25 15.15 4.13
C TRP A 259 9.35 14.68 5.27
N ALA A 260 9.74 14.94 6.52
CA ALA A 260 8.92 14.63 7.68
C ALA A 260 7.60 15.39 7.63
N ALA A 261 7.62 16.70 7.39
CA ALA A 261 6.42 17.53 7.28
C ALA A 261 5.46 17.01 6.20
N GLU A 262 5.98 16.58 5.05
CA GLU A 262 5.19 15.94 3.98
C GLU A 262 4.59 14.60 4.42
N LEU A 263 5.37 13.76 5.12
CA LEU A 263 4.95 12.43 5.54
C LEU A 263 3.82 12.47 6.59
N ILE A 264 3.86 13.44 7.50
CA ILE A 264 2.85 13.61 8.56
C ILE A 264 1.83 14.71 8.26
N GLU A 265 1.87 15.26 7.04
CA GLU A 265 0.92 16.26 6.52
C GLU A 265 0.78 17.51 7.41
N VAL A 266 1.92 18.06 7.87
CA VAL A 266 1.97 19.32 8.64
C VAL A 266 2.63 20.45 7.87
N ALA A 267 2.43 21.70 8.32
CA ALA A 267 2.99 22.87 7.63
C ALA A 267 4.51 22.94 7.72
N SER A 268 5.09 22.58 8.87
CA SER A 268 6.54 22.45 9.01
C SER A 268 6.95 21.60 10.20
N VAL A 269 8.13 20.99 10.07
CA VAL A 269 8.86 20.35 11.17
C VAL A 269 10.17 21.11 11.36
N ALA A 270 10.51 21.46 12.59
CA ALA A 270 11.77 22.09 12.93
C ALA A 270 12.51 21.23 13.97
N PHE A 271 13.82 21.06 13.80
CA PHE A 271 14.63 20.40 14.82
C PHE A 271 15.07 21.42 15.85
N VAL A 272 14.79 21.12 17.11
CA VAL A 272 15.16 21.93 18.26
C VAL A 272 16.33 21.25 18.96
N PRO A 273 17.51 21.91 19.02
CA PRO A 273 18.61 21.42 19.84
C PRO A 273 18.18 21.38 21.31
N ASP A 274 18.33 20.22 21.96
CA ASP A 274 18.19 20.07 23.40
C ASP A 274 19.53 19.58 23.96
N GLU A 275 20.12 20.34 24.88
CA GLU A 275 21.42 19.98 25.48
C GLU A 275 21.35 18.74 26.39
N ASN A 276 20.15 18.37 26.83
CA ASN A 276 19.92 17.29 27.79
C ASN A 276 19.17 16.08 27.18
N ARG A 277 18.75 16.15 25.91
CA ARG A 277 17.96 15.11 25.21
C ARG A 277 18.45 14.89 23.78
N PRO A 278 18.12 13.74 23.15
CA PRO A 278 18.22 13.63 21.70
C PRO A 278 17.39 14.73 21.00
N GLN A 279 17.81 15.17 19.81
CA GLN A 279 17.18 16.26 19.07
C GLN A 279 15.66 16.13 19.00
N VAL A 280 14.96 17.12 19.52
CA VAL A 280 13.49 17.13 19.58
C VAL A 280 12.94 17.81 18.33
N TRP A 281 11.80 17.36 17.83
CA TRP A 281 11.12 17.92 16.67
C TRP A 281 9.95 18.77 17.15
N GLN A 282 9.88 20.00 16.69
CA GLN A 282 8.71 20.85 16.84
C GLN A 282 7.87 20.74 15.56
N VAL A 283 6.61 20.33 15.70
CA VAL A 283 5.67 20.17 14.59
C VAL A 283 4.69 21.33 14.60
N ARG A 284 4.57 22.04 13.46
CA ARG A 284 3.60 23.14 13.30
C ARG A 284 2.52 22.77 12.31
N TYR A 285 1.27 22.87 12.75
CA TYR A 285 0.09 22.76 11.88
C TYR A 285 -0.16 24.10 11.18
N GLY A 286 -0.64 24.05 9.94
CA GLY A 286 -1.08 25.25 9.21
C GLY A 286 -2.46 25.69 9.68
N ASN A 287 -2.66 27.00 9.83
CA ASN A 287 -4.00 27.59 9.99
C ASN A 287 -4.73 27.68 8.65
#